data_AF-A0A382AH96-F1
#
_entry.id   AF-A0A382AH96-F1
#
_cell.length_a   1.000
_cell.length_b   1.000
_cell.length_c   1.000
_cell.angle_alpha   90.00
_cell.angle_beta   90.00
_cell.angle_gamma   90.00
#
_symmetry.space_group_name_H-M   'P 1'
#
loop_
_entity.id
_entity.type
_entity.pdbx_description
1 polymer ?
#
loop_
_entity_poly.entity_id
_entity_poly.type
_entity_poly.pdbx_seq_one_letter_code
_entity_poly.pdbx_strand_id
1 'polypeptide(L)' 'MSQEDRKLMQLMDEHILNASPEELTKLQQADINTQLDGVWFYDICDISDQKQKKRDITTNKLFSK' A
#
# COMPACT_ATOMS: atom_id res chain seq x y z
N MET A 1 18.24 -0.91 -4.15
CA MET A 1 17.90 0.17 -3.21
C MET A 1 18.47 1.49 -3.70
N SER A 2 17.74 2.10 -4.62
CA SER A 2 17.94 3.45 -5.13
C SER A 2 17.56 4.51 -4.08
N GLN A 3 17.81 5.79 -4.36
CA GLN A 3 17.39 6.87 -3.47
C GLN A 3 15.86 7.02 -3.46
N GLU A 4 15.22 6.67 -4.57
CA GLU A 4 13.78 6.64 -4.78
C GLU A 4 13.15 5.53 -3.94
N ASP A 5 13.73 4.32 -3.94
CA ASP A 5 13.27 3.19 -3.13
C ASP A 5 13.30 3.56 -1.64
N ARG A 6 14.37 4.21 -1.19
CA ARG A 6 14.51 4.65 0.20
C ARG A 6 13.45 5.69 0.59
N LYS A 7 13.13 6.64 -0.29
CA LYS A 7 12.05 7.61 -0.05
C LYS A 7 10.69 6.93 0.04
N LEU A 8 10.46 5.93 -0.81
CA LEU A 8 9.22 5.16 -0.80
C LEU A 8 9.06 4.39 0.52
N MET A 9 10.13 3.74 0.99
CA MET A 9 10.14 3.06 2.30
C MET A 9 9.85 4.03 3.45
N GLN A 10 10.45 5.22 3.44
CA GLN A 10 10.19 6.24 4.47
C GLN A 10 8.72 6.67 4.51
N LEU A 11 8.08 6.84 3.35
CA LEU A 11 6.65 7.16 3.30
C LEU A 11 5.78 6.01 3.83
N MET A 12 6.20 4.77 3.60
CA MET A 12 5.50 3.59 4.10
C MET A 12 5.67 3.44 5.61
N ASP A 13 6.87 3.67 6.15
CA ASP A 13 7.14 3.67 7.59
C ASP A 13 6.27 4.73 8.29
N GLU A 14 6.21 5.94 7.77
CA GLU A 14 5.32 6.99 8.31
C GLU A 14 3.86 6.59 8.24
N HIS A 15 3.44 5.90 7.18
CA HIS A 15 2.07 5.41 7.07
C HIS A 15 1.76 4.35 8.13
N ILE A 16 2.67 3.40 8.37
CA ILE A 16 2.54 2.36 9.40
C ILE A 16 2.46 2.99 10.78
N LEU A 17 3.35 3.95 11.08
CA LEU A 17 3.38 4.61 12.39
C LEU A 17 2.09 5.38 12.71
N ASN A 18 1.40 5.87 11.67
CA ASN A 18 0.15 6.64 11.81
C ASN A 18 -1.11 5.84 11.46
N ALA A 19 -0.98 4.55 11.12
CA ALA A 19 -2.10 3.72 10.71
C ALA A 19 -3.02 3.38 11.89
N SER A 20 -4.30 3.16 11.59
CA SER A 20 -5.23 2.66 12.59
C SER A 20 -4.90 1.21 12.99
N PRO A 21 -5.29 0.75 14.19
CA PRO A 21 -5.07 -0.64 14.61
C PRO A 21 -5.65 -1.69 13.64
N GLU A 22 -6.76 -1.37 12.97
CA GLU A 22 -7.37 -2.24 11.96
C GLU A 22 -6.49 -2.38 10.71
N GLU A 23 -5.94 -1.26 10.23
CA GLU A 23 -5.02 -1.24 9.09
C GLU A 23 -3.70 -1.94 9.44
N LEU A 24 -3.15 -1.69 10.63
CA LEU A 24 -1.96 -2.36 11.14
C LEU A 24 -2.13 -3.88 11.20
N THR A 25 -3.30 -4.35 11.63
CA THR A 25 -3.61 -5.78 11.69
C THR A 25 -3.60 -6.41 10.29
N LYS A 26 -4.16 -5.72 9.29
CA LYS A 26 -4.14 -6.18 7.89
C LYS A 26 -2.72 -6.22 7.33
N LEU A 27 -1.92 -5.19 7.61
CA LEU A 27 -0.50 -5.12 7.20
C LEU A 27 0.32 -6.25 7.82
N GLN A 28 0.15 -6.50 9.12
CA GLN A 28 0.81 -7.63 9.81
C GLN A 28 0.37 -8.98 9.24
N GLN A 29 -0.92 -9.15 8.94
CA GLN A 29 -1.40 -10.41 8.37
C GLN A 29 -0.81 -10.66 6.98
N ALA A 30 -0.69 -9.62 6.16
CA ALA A 30 -0.06 -9.72 4.84
C ALA A 30 1.43 -10.07 4.95
N ASP A 31 2.16 -9.45 5.88
CA ASP A 31 3.57 -9.76 6.16
C ASP A 31 3.74 -11.24 6.58
N ILE A 32 2.98 -11.70 7.57
CA ILE A 32 3.02 -13.08 8.06
C ILE A 32 2.76 -14.09 6.94
N ASN A 33 1.79 -13.80 6.07
CA ASN A 33 1.40 -14.71 4.99
C ASN A 33 2.46 -14.85 3.91
N THR A 34 3.35 -13.86 3.76
CA THR A 34 4.30 -13.76 2.64
C THR A 34 5.76 -13.87 3.06
N GLN A 35 6.04 -13.83 4.37
CA GLN A 35 7.38 -13.93 4.95
C GLN A 35 8.06 -15.27 4.63
N LEU A 36 7.29 -16.35 4.44
CA LEU A 36 7.81 -17.66 4.01
C LEU A 36 8.02 -17.76 2.49
N ASP A 37 7.47 -16.84 1.71
CA ASP A 37 7.62 -16.79 0.26
C ASP A 37 8.90 -16.05 -0.17
N GLY A 38 9.67 -15.52 0.80
CA GLY A 38 10.89 -14.76 0.55
C GLY A 38 10.63 -13.38 -0.07
N VAL A 39 9.39 -12.92 -0.05
CA VAL A 39 8.98 -11.61 -0.57
C VAL A 39 9.15 -10.57 0.53
N TRP A 40 9.71 -9.41 0.17
CA TRP A 40 9.87 -8.32 1.12
C TRP A 40 8.57 -7.55 1.24
N PHE A 41 8.19 -7.22 2.47
CA PHE A 41 6.98 -6.46 2.80
C PHE A 41 6.74 -5.23 1.90
N TYR A 42 7.79 -4.46 1.60
CA TYR A 42 7.71 -3.23 0.79
C TYR A 42 7.41 -3.49 -0.70
N ASP A 43 7.58 -4.74 -1.19
CA ASP A 43 7.24 -5.14 -2.55
C ASP A 43 5.75 -5.52 -2.69
N ILE A 44 5.12 -5.87 -1.56
CA ILE A 44 3.75 -6.41 -1.49
C ILE A 44 2.75 -5.40 -0.93
N CYS A 45 3.24 -4.49 -0.10
CA CYS A 45 2.46 -3.36 0.38
C CYS A 45 2.25 -2.35 -0.75
N ASP A 46 1.29 -2.69 -1.61
CA ASP A 46 0.85 -1.78 -2.64
C ASP A 46 0.05 -0.65 -1.98
N ILE A 47 0.72 0.48 -1.78
CA ILE A 47 0.13 1.76 -1.31
C ILE A 47 -1.02 2.19 -2.26
N SER A 48 -1.16 1.54 -3.42
CA SER A 48 -2.23 1.70 -4.40
C SER A 48 -3.64 1.42 -3.85
N ASP A 49 -3.84 0.53 -2.87
CA ASP A 49 -5.17 0.29 -2.29
C ASP A 49 -5.72 1.50 -1.53
N GLN A 50 -4.85 2.36 -1.00
CA GLN A 50 -5.23 3.66 -0.43
C GLN A 50 -5.53 4.72 -1.52
N LYS A 51 -5.01 4.55 -2.75
CA LYS A 51 -5.31 5.43 -3.88
C LYS A 51 -6.59 5.04 -4.62
N GLN A 52 -7.04 3.80 -4.56
CA GLN A 52 -8.31 3.39 -5.17
C GLN A 52 -9.53 4.01 -4.48
N LYS A 53 -9.52 4.14 -3.14
CA LYS A 53 -10.63 4.79 -2.42
C LYS A 53 -10.80 6.28 -2.72
N LYS A 54 -9.79 6.95 -3.30
CA LYS A 54 -9.89 8.33 -3.83
C LYS A 54 -10.20 8.42 -5.33
N ARG A 55 -10.21 7.31 -6.07
CA ARG A 55 -10.59 7.28 -7.50
C ARG A 55 -12.06 6.95 -7.75
N ASP A 56 -12.78 6.44 -6.76
CA ASP A 56 -14.20 6.10 -6.90
C ASP A 56 -15.17 7.29 -6.84
N ILE A 57 -14.69 8.54 -6.72
CA ILE A 57 -15.56 9.73 -6.78
C ILE A 57 -15.62 10.37 -8.18
N THR A 58 -14.89 9.83 -9.18
CA THR A 58 -14.92 10.42 -10.53
C THR A 58 -15.09 9.41 -11.66
N THR A 59 -15.85 8.33 -11.45
CA THR A 59 -16.42 7.55 -12.56
C THR A 59 -17.71 8.20 -13.06
N ASN A 60 -17.64 9.39 -13.66
CA ASN A 60 -18.76 10.01 -14.39
C ASN A 60 -18.25 10.88 -15.56
N LYS A 61 -17.71 10.24 -16.60
CA LYS A 61 -17.87 10.63 -18.02
C LYS A 61 -17.02 9.69 -18.86
N LEU A 62 -17.67 8.73 -19.50
CA LEU A 62 -18.07 8.84 -20.91
C LEU A 62 -16.99 8.24 -21.80
N PHE A 63 -17.04 6.92 -21.95
CA PHE A 63 -16.65 6.29 -23.20
C PHE A 63 -17.94 5.98 -23.96
N SER A 64 -18.36 6.95 -24.77
CA SER A 64 -19.29 6.72 -25.87
C SER A 64 -18.50 6.72 -27.18
N LYS A 65 -18.73 5.63 -27.93
CA LYS A 65 -18.39 5.34 -29.32
C LYS A 65 -16.99 4.81 -29.63
#